data_AF-A0A7Y3X8Z4-F1
#
_entry.id   AF-A0A7Y3X8Z4-F1
#
_cell.length_a   1.000
_cell.length_b   1.000
_cell.length_c   1.000
_cell.angle_alpha   90.00
_cell.angle_beta   90.00
_cell.angle_gamma   90.00
#
_symmetry.space_group_name_H-M   'P 1'
#
loop_
_entity.id
_entity.type
_entity.pdbx_description
1 polymer ?
#
loop_
_entity_poly.entity_id
_entity_poly.type
_entity_poly.pdbx_seq_one_letter_code
_entity_poly.pdbx_strand_id
1 'polypeptide(L)'
;MNNIFLTGTLIRAELRHTPQDQTPICEFDLEFQFERRDAVVRETVAVTAWNELGTEVYNQFSVGSRVLVEGLTQIELVPVAENRTIPRLSIRALRVQSASPEQSLNSVMLVGYVGSDPDRKDQESGNVVANLSLAINRPKVEEPDWYSLELWNKRAEVAMNYVRKGSLIGVTGALKIDRWTDKATQLPRTKPVIRVDRLELLGGKRETGSEETEAVPDVETQTPEVAPNRKRKATKASAA
;
A
#
# COMPACT_ATOMS: atom_id res chain seq x y z
N MET A 1 2.97 -7.12 2.29
CA MET A 1 4.25 -6.97 1.57
C MET A 1 4.54 -5.48 1.46
N ASN A 2 5.74 -5.02 1.82
CA ASN A 2 6.11 -3.60 1.84
C ASN A 2 7.61 -3.39 1.59
N ASN A 3 8.13 -4.03 0.54
CA ASN A 3 9.56 -4.07 0.26
C ASN A 3 9.97 -2.87 -0.61
N ILE A 4 11.19 -2.39 -0.43
CA ILE A 4 11.82 -1.38 -1.27
C ILE A 4 13.26 -1.76 -1.57
N PHE A 5 13.66 -1.53 -2.81
CA PHE A 5 15.03 -1.58 -3.29
C PHE A 5 15.39 -0.20 -3.84
N LEU A 6 16.35 0.46 -3.21
CA LEU A 6 16.70 1.84 -3.55
C LEU A 6 18.21 2.02 -3.57
N THR A 7 18.74 2.42 -4.73
CA THR A 7 20.11 2.92 -4.83
C THR A 7 20.14 4.41 -4.54
N GLY A 8 21.17 4.86 -3.83
CA GLY A 8 21.42 6.28 -3.65
C GLY A 8 22.80 6.56 -3.06
N THR A 9 23.06 7.84 -2.84
CA THR A 9 24.28 8.33 -2.21
C THR A 9 24.00 8.59 -0.73
N LEU A 10 24.79 7.99 0.15
CA LEU A 10 24.73 8.30 1.57
C LEU A 10 25.23 9.72 1.79
N ILE A 11 24.39 10.61 2.34
CA ILE A 11 24.75 12.02 2.54
C ILE A 11 24.96 12.40 4.01
N ARG A 12 24.49 11.56 4.93
CA ARG A 12 24.61 11.71 6.39
C ARG A 12 24.48 10.33 7.01
N ALA A 13 25.26 10.04 8.05
CA ALA A 13 25.09 8.85 8.88
C ALA A 13 25.44 9.16 10.34
N GLU A 14 24.63 8.65 11.26
CA GLU A 14 24.82 8.76 12.70
C GLU A 14 24.56 7.40 13.34
N LEU A 15 25.51 6.92 14.15
CA LEU A 15 25.30 5.76 15.00
C LEU A 15 24.82 6.20 16.38
N ARG A 16 23.70 5.63 16.81
CA ARG A 16 23.12 5.82 18.15
C ARG A 16 22.91 4.46 18.80
N HIS A 17 22.66 4.48 20.10
CA HIS A 17 22.31 3.30 20.87
C HIS A 17 20.99 3.56 21.59
N THR A 18 20.10 2.56 21.62
CA THR A 18 18.85 2.67 22.37
C THR A 18 19.14 2.87 23.87
N PRO A 19 18.35 3.68 24.59
CA PRO A 19 18.55 3.86 26.02
C PRO A 19 18.36 2.59 26.84
N GLN A 20 17.44 1.70 26.44
CA GLN A 20 17.00 0.55 27.23
C GLN A 20 18.01 -0.60 27.23
N ASP A 21 18.54 -0.97 26.06
CA ASP A 21 19.36 -2.17 25.88
C ASP A 21 20.66 -1.92 25.10
N GLN A 22 21.01 -0.66 24.84
CA GLN A 22 22.20 -0.28 24.08
C GLN A 22 22.25 -0.93 22.68
N THR A 23 21.10 -1.23 22.09
CA THR A 23 21.01 -1.72 20.72
C THR A 23 21.51 -0.65 19.75
N PRO A 24 22.51 -0.95 18.89
CA PRO A 24 23.01 -0.01 17.91
C PRO A 24 21.97 0.23 16.80
N ILE A 25 21.82 1.51 16.43
CA ILE A 25 20.98 1.98 15.34
C ILE A 25 21.80 2.99 14.53
N CYS A 26 22.02 2.71 13.25
CA CYS A 26 22.53 3.71 12.33
C CYS A 26 21.37 4.37 11.60
N GLU A 27 21.22 5.68 11.79
CA GLU A 27 20.32 6.52 11.02
C GLU A 27 21.13 7.22 9.93
N PHE A 28 20.73 7.06 8.68
CA PHE A 28 21.41 7.70 7.55
C PHE A 28 20.42 8.23 6.53
N ASP A 29 20.79 9.33 5.87
CA ASP A 29 20.01 9.91 4.80
C ASP A 29 20.59 9.45 3.46
N LEU A 30 19.70 8.96 2.60
CA LEU A 30 20.02 8.49 1.26
C LEU A 30 19.46 9.46 0.22
N GLU A 31 20.36 10.07 -0.56
CA GLU A 31 19.98 10.86 -1.74
C GLU A 31 19.77 9.91 -2.94
N PHE A 32 18.57 9.90 -3.50
CA PHE A 32 18.25 9.12 -4.70
C PHE A 32 17.77 10.03 -5.82
N GLN A 33 17.87 9.53 -7.04
CA GLN A 33 17.46 10.24 -8.25
C GLN A 33 16.17 9.64 -8.81
N PHE A 34 15.30 10.50 -9.30
CA PHE A 34 14.12 10.11 -10.06
C PHE A 34 13.95 11.01 -11.27
N GLU A 35 13.61 10.41 -12.41
CA GLU A 35 13.38 11.12 -13.66
C GLU A 35 11.96 11.67 -13.72
N ARG A 36 11.84 12.99 -13.85
CA ARG A 36 10.57 13.68 -14.08
C ARG A 36 10.62 14.39 -15.42
N ARG A 37 9.96 13.82 -16.43
CA ARG A 37 9.97 14.31 -17.82
C ARG A 37 11.43 14.45 -18.30
N ASP A 38 11.96 15.66 -18.30
CA ASP A 38 13.28 16.01 -18.84
C ASP A 38 14.26 16.49 -17.75
N ALA A 39 13.93 16.27 -16.47
CA ALA A 39 14.76 16.68 -15.34
C ALA A 39 15.04 15.51 -14.40
N VAL A 40 16.31 15.37 -14.01
CA VAL A 40 16.73 14.50 -12.91
C VAL A 40 16.50 15.26 -11.61
N VAL A 41 15.56 14.77 -10.80
CA VAL A 41 15.29 15.34 -9.48
C VAL A 41 16.02 14.51 -8.44
N ARG A 42 16.68 15.20 -7.49
CA ARG A 42 17.31 14.58 -6.32
C ARG A 42 16.38 14.68 -5.13
N GLU A 43 16.20 13.56 -4.47
CA GLU A 43 15.35 13.41 -3.29
C GLU A 43 16.11 12.74 -2.18
N THR A 44 15.67 12.96 -0.94
CA THR A 44 16.28 12.34 0.24
C THR A 44 15.24 11.51 0.97
N VAL A 45 15.64 10.31 1.39
CA VAL A 45 14.86 9.45 2.28
C VAL A 45 15.71 9.06 3.49
N ALA A 46 15.08 9.04 4.66
CA ALA A 46 15.73 8.57 5.88
C ALA A 46 15.72 7.04 5.92
N VAL A 47 16.83 6.46 6.32
CA VAL A 47 17.02 5.01 6.42
C VAL A 47 17.53 4.67 7.82
N THR A 48 17.01 3.60 8.41
CA THR A 48 17.46 3.05 9.69
C THR A 48 17.98 1.65 9.52
N ALA A 49 19.19 1.38 10.00
CA ALA A 49 19.80 0.07 10.09
C ALA A 49 19.99 -0.30 11.56
N TRP A 50 19.51 -1.48 11.96
CA TRP A 50 19.47 -1.91 13.36
C TRP A 50 20.48 -3.01 13.63
N ASN A 51 20.87 -3.15 14.90
CA ASN A 51 21.75 -4.21 15.38
C ASN A 51 23.10 -4.20 14.62
N GLU A 52 23.64 -5.38 14.35
CA GLU A 52 24.89 -5.57 13.61
C GLU A 52 24.91 -4.80 12.27
N LEU A 53 23.80 -4.78 11.53
CA LEU A 53 23.72 -4.01 10.28
C LEU A 53 23.92 -2.51 10.51
N GLY A 54 23.44 -1.97 11.63
CA GLY A 54 23.65 -0.56 11.98
C GLY A 54 25.14 -0.24 12.18
N THR A 55 25.83 -1.07 12.96
CA THR A 55 27.28 -0.94 13.17
C THR A 55 28.06 -1.15 11.88
N GLU A 56 27.66 -2.14 11.06
CA GLU A 56 28.27 -2.42 9.77
C GLU A 56 28.20 -1.22 8.83
N VAL A 57 26.99 -0.65 8.66
CA VAL A 57 26.78 0.49 7.77
C VAL A 57 27.64 1.68 8.17
N TYR A 58 27.65 2.00 9.47
CA TYR A 58 28.41 3.14 9.99
C TYR A 58 29.93 2.98 9.80
N ASN A 59 30.45 1.75 9.93
CA ASN A 59 31.88 1.50 9.83
C ASN A 59 32.37 1.32 8.38
N GLN A 60 31.54 0.76 7.49
CA GLN A 60 31.93 0.44 6.12
C GLN A 60 31.67 1.57 5.11
N PHE A 61 30.65 2.40 5.33
CA PHE A 61 30.25 3.43 4.36
C PHE A 61 30.49 4.82 4.91
N SER A 62 31.08 5.67 4.07
CA SER A 62 31.28 7.10 4.35
C SER A 62 30.27 7.96 3.57
N VAL A 63 30.08 9.22 3.98
CA VAL A 63 29.34 10.21 3.17
C VAL A 63 29.93 10.27 1.76
N GLY A 64 29.06 10.23 0.75
CA GLY A 64 29.42 10.11 -0.66
C GLY A 64 29.42 8.67 -1.20
N SER A 65 29.36 7.66 -0.33
CA SER A 65 29.27 6.26 -0.76
C SER A 65 27.95 6.01 -1.48
N ARG A 66 28.01 5.32 -2.62
CA ARG A 66 26.83 4.85 -3.32
C ARG A 66 26.46 3.46 -2.82
N VAL A 67 25.22 3.31 -2.38
CA VAL A 67 24.72 2.07 -1.77
C VAL A 67 23.40 1.64 -2.39
N LEU A 68 23.16 0.33 -2.41
CA LEU A 68 21.85 -0.27 -2.59
C LEU A 68 21.30 -0.64 -1.21
N VAL A 69 20.13 -0.10 -0.89
CA VAL A 69 19.35 -0.45 0.30
C VAL A 69 18.22 -1.38 -0.11
N GLU A 70 18.18 -2.57 0.49
CA GLU A 70 17.01 -3.42 0.54
C GLU A 70 16.36 -3.27 1.91
N GLY A 71 15.07 -2.97 1.94
CA GLY A 71 14.40 -2.67 3.18
C GLY A 71 12.88 -2.76 3.14
N LEU A 72 12.29 -2.37 4.26
CA LEU A 72 10.85 -2.23 4.43
C LEU A 72 10.49 -0.75 4.49
N THR A 73 9.46 -0.35 3.76
CA THR A 73 8.93 1.01 3.88
C THR A 73 8.14 1.17 5.17
N GLN A 74 8.26 2.34 5.79
CA GLN A 74 7.51 2.74 6.96
C GLN A 74 6.96 4.15 6.75
N ILE A 75 5.75 4.40 7.24
CA ILE A 75 5.19 5.75 7.30
C ILE A 75 5.22 6.23 8.75
N GLU A 76 5.81 7.40 8.94
CA GLU A 76 5.87 8.11 10.22
C GLU A 76 5.14 9.44 10.10
N LEU A 77 4.31 9.76 11.09
CA LEU A 77 3.65 11.06 11.17
C LEU A 77 4.57 12.03 11.92
N VAL A 78 5.22 12.92 11.17
CA VAL A 78 6.18 13.87 11.74
C VAL A 78 5.45 15.16 12.12
N PRO A 79 5.49 15.60 13.39
CA PRO A 79 4.91 16.88 13.79
C PRO A 79 5.71 18.04 13.18
N VAL A 80 4.99 18.97 12.55
CA VAL A 80 5.57 20.15 11.89
C VAL A 80 4.98 21.48 12.38
N ALA A 81 3.93 21.43 13.19
CA ALA A 81 3.34 22.56 13.92
C ALA A 81 2.42 22.02 15.03
N GLU A 82 1.92 22.90 15.89
CA GLU A 82 1.20 22.59 17.14
C GLU A 82 0.01 21.63 16.99
N ASN A 83 -0.60 21.49 15.81
CA ASN A 83 -1.66 20.50 15.53
C ASN A 83 -1.55 19.92 14.11
N ARG A 84 -0.32 19.78 13.60
CA ARG A 84 -0.11 19.37 12.21
C ARG A 84 1.01 18.36 12.11
N THR A 85 0.68 17.20 11.57
CA THR A 85 1.66 16.18 11.18
C THR A 85 1.72 16.08 9.65
N ILE A 86 2.84 15.56 9.14
CA ILE A 86 2.96 15.15 7.74
C ILE A 86 3.43 13.71 7.67
N PRO A 87 2.94 12.91 6.71
CA PRO A 87 3.47 11.58 6.48
C PRO A 87 4.88 11.70 5.88
N ARG A 88 5.86 11.09 6.54
CA ARG A 88 7.21 10.90 6.03
C ARG A 88 7.43 9.41 5.79
N LEU A 89 7.91 9.07 4.61
CA LEU A 89 8.36 7.71 4.34
C LEU A 89 9.80 7.56 4.84
N SER A 90 10.04 6.54 5.65
CA SER A 90 11.36 6.07 6.05
C SER A 90 11.56 4.63 5.59
N ILE A 91 12.81 4.19 5.51
CA ILE A 91 13.17 2.82 5.15
C ILE A 91 13.83 2.16 6.36
N ARG A 92 13.32 1.01 6.79
CA ARG A 92 14.05 0.12 7.68
C ARG A 92 14.88 -0.83 6.84
N ALA A 93 16.19 -0.64 6.83
CA ALA A 93 17.11 -1.47 6.06
C ALA A 93 17.13 -2.91 6.62
N LEU A 94 17.09 -3.87 5.70
CA LEU A 94 17.33 -5.28 5.94
C LEU A 94 18.73 -5.67 5.44
N ARG A 95 19.22 -4.99 4.40
CA ARG A 95 20.56 -5.15 3.83
C ARG A 95 21.00 -3.85 3.18
N VAL A 96 22.28 -3.54 3.31
CA VAL A 96 22.93 -2.41 2.63
C VAL A 96 24.21 -2.94 1.98
N GLN A 97 24.45 -2.59 0.72
CA GLN A 97 25.64 -3.01 -0.01
C GLN A 97 26.14 -1.89 -0.92
N SER A 98 27.42 -1.90 -1.27
CA SER A 98 27.96 -1.00 -2.28
C SER A 98 27.21 -1.14 -3.60
N ALA A 99 26.93 -0.01 -4.24
CA ALA A 99 26.36 0.03 -5.59
C ALA A 99 27.31 0.79 -6.52
N SER A 100 27.43 0.34 -7.76
CA SER A 100 28.26 1.02 -8.74
C SER A 100 27.60 2.32 -9.24
N PRO A 101 28.39 3.31 -9.73
CA PRO A 101 27.86 4.60 -10.16
C PRO A 101 26.73 4.53 -11.20
N GLU A 102 26.79 3.55 -12.10
CA GLU A 102 25.82 3.32 -13.17
C GLU A 102 24.55 2.59 -12.72
N GLN A 103 24.56 1.95 -11.55
CA GLN A 103 23.38 1.27 -11.02
C GLN A 103 22.38 2.29 -10.49
N SER A 104 21.20 2.35 -11.10
CA SER A 104 20.04 3.10 -10.62
C SER A 104 18.86 2.15 -10.45
N LEU A 105 18.40 2.00 -9.20
CA LEU A 105 17.25 1.19 -8.84
C LEU A 105 16.36 1.98 -7.87
N ASN A 106 15.09 2.09 -8.22
CA ASN A 106 14.04 2.62 -7.36
C ASN A 106 12.81 1.76 -7.59
N SER A 107 12.65 0.72 -6.77
CA SER A 107 11.56 -0.24 -6.88
C SER A 107 10.90 -0.44 -5.53
N VAL A 108 9.60 -0.25 -5.48
CA VAL A 108 8.76 -0.43 -4.30
C VAL A 108 7.69 -1.46 -4.63
N MET A 109 7.54 -2.48 -3.78
CA MET A 109 6.56 -3.55 -3.91
C MET A 109 5.65 -3.57 -2.69
N LEU A 110 4.39 -3.23 -2.90
CA LEU A 110 3.39 -3.11 -1.84
C LEU A 110 2.22 -4.05 -2.10
N VAL A 111 1.69 -4.65 -1.03
CA VAL A 111 0.41 -5.36 -1.04
C VAL A 111 -0.40 -4.87 0.14
N GLY A 112 -1.61 -4.39 -0.12
CA GLY A 112 -2.48 -3.80 0.90
C GLY A 112 -3.91 -3.60 0.45
N TYR A 113 -4.70 -2.95 1.30
CA TYR A 113 -6.11 -2.68 1.07
C TYR A 113 -6.35 -1.23 0.68
N VAL A 114 -7.17 -1.02 -0.33
CA VAL A 114 -7.48 0.32 -0.84
C VAL A 114 -8.39 1.08 0.14
N GLY A 115 -8.04 2.30 0.54
CA GLY A 115 -8.79 3.07 1.54
C GLY A 115 -10.02 3.79 1.02
N SER A 116 -10.02 4.11 -0.28
CA SER A 116 -11.05 4.90 -0.94
C SER A 116 -11.15 4.49 -2.40
N ASP A 117 -12.29 4.73 -3.04
CA ASP A 117 -12.40 4.53 -4.48
C ASP A 117 -11.37 5.37 -5.24
N PRO A 118 -10.90 4.90 -6.42
CA PRO A 118 -9.96 5.63 -7.27
C PRO A 118 -10.42 7.06 -7.60
N ASP A 119 -9.56 8.04 -7.31
CA ASP A 119 -9.80 9.46 -7.64
C ASP A 119 -9.22 9.78 -9.02
N ARG A 120 -10.09 9.96 -10.03
CA ARG A 120 -9.70 10.27 -11.41
C ARG A 120 -9.37 11.76 -11.57
N LYS A 121 -8.26 12.03 -12.23
CA LYS A 121 -7.87 13.37 -12.69
C LYS A 121 -7.42 13.32 -14.14
N ASP A 122 -8.16 14.01 -14.99
CA ASP A 122 -7.76 14.24 -16.38
C ASP A 122 -6.75 15.40 -16.43
N GLN A 123 -5.65 15.19 -17.13
CA GLN A 123 -4.59 16.20 -17.32
C GLN A 123 -4.85 16.96 -18.62
N GLU A 124 -4.45 18.23 -18.66
CA GLU A 124 -4.54 19.09 -19.87
C GLU A 124 -3.82 18.48 -21.09
N SER A 125 -2.81 17.64 -20.84
CA SER A 125 -2.06 16.88 -21.84
C SER A 125 -2.82 15.68 -22.44
N GLY A 126 -4.07 15.43 -22.03
CA GLY A 126 -4.85 14.25 -22.42
C GLY A 126 -4.51 12.97 -21.65
N ASN A 127 -3.52 13.02 -20.75
CA ASN A 127 -3.21 11.89 -19.87
C ASN A 127 -4.23 11.76 -18.75
N VAL A 128 -4.47 10.53 -18.30
CA VAL A 128 -5.37 10.24 -17.17
C VAL A 128 -4.56 9.78 -15.97
N VAL A 129 -4.86 10.31 -14.79
CA VAL A 129 -4.26 9.91 -13.52
C VAL A 129 -5.34 9.37 -12.61
N ALA A 130 -5.07 8.25 -11.92
CA ALA A 130 -5.88 7.78 -10.81
C ALA A 130 -5.04 7.79 -9.53
N ASN A 131 -5.54 8.43 -8.49
CA ASN A 131 -4.91 8.43 -7.17
C ASN A 131 -5.62 7.44 -6.25
N LEU A 132 -4.83 6.66 -5.50
CA LEU A 132 -5.33 5.72 -4.50
C LEU A 132 -4.63 5.93 -3.16
N SER A 133 -5.34 5.58 -2.09
CA SER A 133 -4.75 5.32 -0.78
C SER A 133 -4.66 3.82 -0.55
N LEU A 134 -3.54 3.33 -0.03
CA LEU A 134 -3.32 1.92 0.26
C LEU A 134 -2.90 1.77 1.73
N ALA A 135 -3.68 1.04 2.50
CA ALA A 135 -3.38 0.66 3.88
C ALA A 135 -2.56 -0.63 3.91
N ILE A 136 -1.45 -0.62 4.64
CA ILE A 136 -0.63 -1.81 4.91
C ILE A 136 -0.41 -1.92 6.42
N ASN A 137 -0.84 -3.03 6.99
CA ASN A 137 -0.65 -3.31 8.42
C ASN A 137 0.81 -3.66 8.71
N ARG A 138 1.39 -3.02 9.72
CA ARG A 138 2.70 -3.39 10.26
C ARG A 138 2.53 -4.34 11.44
N PRO A 139 3.37 -5.39 11.57
CA PRO A 139 3.37 -6.22 12.77
C PRO A 139 3.65 -5.35 14.01
N LYS A 140 2.89 -5.59 15.09
CA LYS A 140 3.04 -4.89 16.39
C LYS A 140 2.75 -3.38 16.37
N VAL A 141 2.14 -2.85 15.31
CA VAL A 141 1.59 -1.49 15.26
C VAL A 141 0.10 -1.61 15.02
N GLU A 142 -0.71 -0.91 15.82
CA GLU A 142 -2.17 -0.98 15.72
C GLU A 142 -2.69 -0.29 14.46
N GLU A 143 -2.11 0.86 14.11
CA GLU A 143 -2.51 1.65 12.95
C GLU A 143 -1.79 1.20 11.66
N PRO A 144 -2.49 1.14 10.52
CA PRO A 144 -1.88 0.85 9.23
C PRO A 144 -1.05 2.03 8.72
N ASP A 145 0.00 1.70 7.97
CA ASP A 145 0.70 2.69 7.17
C ASP A 145 -0.10 3.00 5.91
N TRP A 146 -0.32 4.30 5.67
CA TRP A 146 -1.07 4.79 4.52
C TRP A 146 -0.14 5.27 3.41
N TYR A 147 -0.15 4.55 2.29
CA TYR A 147 0.61 4.86 1.09
C TYR A 147 -0.26 5.58 0.08
N SER A 148 0.31 6.58 -0.60
CA SER A 148 -0.34 7.23 -1.73
C SER A 148 0.19 6.66 -3.04
N LEU A 149 -0.71 6.19 -3.88
CA LEU A 149 -0.39 5.61 -5.17
C LEU A 149 -0.85 6.54 -6.28
N GLU A 150 -0.04 6.66 -7.33
CA GLU A 150 -0.35 7.41 -8.53
C GLU A 150 -0.23 6.48 -9.74
N LEU A 151 -1.33 6.25 -10.43
CA LEU A 151 -1.42 5.41 -11.63
C LEU A 151 -1.70 6.28 -12.85
N TRP A 152 -1.04 5.98 -13.96
CA TRP A 152 -1.16 6.76 -15.20
C TRP A 152 -1.74 5.95 -16.35
N ASN A 153 -2.51 6.64 -17.18
CA ASN A 153 -3.05 6.19 -18.45
C ASN A 153 -3.76 4.83 -18.30
N LYS A 154 -3.39 3.81 -19.07
CA LYS A 154 -3.99 2.47 -19.01
C LYS A 154 -4.10 1.90 -17.59
N ARG A 155 -3.12 2.15 -16.72
CA ARG A 155 -3.15 1.67 -15.32
C ARG A 155 -4.19 2.44 -14.50
N ALA A 156 -4.34 3.74 -14.76
CA ALA A 156 -5.39 4.54 -14.16
C ALA A 156 -6.76 4.00 -14.56
N GLU A 157 -6.98 3.75 -15.85
CA GLU A 157 -8.24 3.18 -16.37
C GLU A 157 -8.56 1.82 -15.74
N VAL A 158 -7.59 0.92 -15.65
CA VAL A 158 -7.76 -0.37 -14.96
C VAL A 158 -8.15 -0.16 -13.50
N ALA A 159 -7.46 0.73 -12.78
CA ALA A 159 -7.83 1.04 -11.39
C ALA A 159 -9.27 1.57 -11.30
N MET A 160 -9.65 2.55 -12.12
CA MET A 160 -11.01 3.10 -12.14
C MET A 160 -12.08 2.02 -12.39
N ASN A 161 -11.79 1.06 -13.27
CA ASN A 161 -12.76 0.04 -13.66
C ASN A 161 -12.91 -1.09 -12.63
N TYR A 162 -11.82 -1.50 -11.99
CA TYR A 162 -11.79 -2.74 -11.21
C TYR A 162 -11.45 -2.57 -9.73
N VAL A 163 -10.86 -1.45 -9.33
CA VAL A 163 -10.48 -1.19 -7.94
C VAL A 163 -11.57 -0.38 -7.25
N ARG A 164 -11.95 -0.82 -6.05
CA ARG A 164 -12.88 -0.14 -5.13
C ARG A 164 -12.28 -0.05 -3.73
N LYS A 165 -12.84 0.80 -2.87
CA LYS A 165 -12.54 0.78 -1.44
C LYS A 165 -12.62 -0.65 -0.89
N GLY A 166 -11.60 -1.04 -0.11
CA GLY A 166 -11.45 -2.38 0.45
C GLY A 166 -10.85 -3.43 -0.50
N SER A 167 -10.55 -3.08 -1.77
CA SER A 167 -9.90 -4.03 -2.69
C SER A 167 -8.50 -4.37 -2.20
N LEU A 168 -8.16 -5.66 -2.20
CA LEU A 168 -6.79 -6.12 -2.00
C LEU A 168 -6.03 -6.02 -3.34
N ILE A 169 -4.98 -5.21 -3.37
CA ILE A 169 -4.16 -5.00 -4.56
C ILE A 169 -2.68 -5.20 -4.24
N GLY A 170 -1.94 -5.67 -5.24
CA GLY A 170 -0.49 -5.63 -5.29
C GLY A 170 -0.04 -4.55 -6.25
N VAL A 171 0.99 -3.79 -5.89
CA VAL A 171 1.58 -2.78 -6.77
C VAL A 171 3.09 -2.86 -6.76
N THR A 172 3.68 -2.66 -7.93
CA THR A 172 5.12 -2.39 -8.08
C THR A 172 5.27 -1.03 -8.75
N GLY A 173 6.20 -0.21 -8.25
CA GLY A 173 6.43 1.13 -8.78
C GLY A 173 7.71 1.77 -8.24
N ALA A 174 7.82 3.08 -8.39
CA ALA A 174 8.95 3.86 -7.91
C ALA A 174 8.51 4.89 -6.86
N LEU A 175 9.32 5.10 -5.84
CA LEU A 175 9.14 6.18 -4.86
C LEU A 175 9.44 7.53 -5.52
N LYS A 176 8.53 8.48 -5.36
CA LYS A 176 8.76 9.90 -5.63
C LYS A 176 8.27 10.75 -4.46
N ILE A 177 8.81 11.95 -4.31
CA ILE A 177 8.32 12.94 -3.35
C ILE A 177 7.67 14.08 -4.12
N ASP A 178 6.34 14.18 -4.05
CA ASP A 178 5.64 15.31 -4.64
C ASP A 178 5.83 16.55 -3.77
N ARG A 179 6.18 17.67 -4.41
CA ARG A 179 6.29 18.99 -3.78
C ARG A 179 5.31 19.98 -4.38
N TRP A 180 4.64 20.73 -3.52
CA TRP A 180 3.75 21.81 -3.93
C TRP A 180 3.74 22.92 -2.88
N THR A 181 3.37 24.13 -3.30
CA THR A 181 3.09 25.23 -2.37
C THR A 181 1.63 25.16 -1.97
N ASP A 182 1.38 25.11 -0.66
CA ASP A 182 0.02 25.12 -0.12
C ASP A 182 -0.65 26.46 -0.41
N LYS A 183 -1.84 26.45 -1.04
CA LYS A 183 -2.50 27.68 -1.49
C LYS A 183 -2.92 28.59 -0.33
N ALA A 184 -3.31 28.01 0.81
CA ALA A 184 -3.81 28.76 1.96
C ALA A 184 -2.66 29.36 2.79
N THR A 185 -1.61 28.58 3.01
CA THR A 185 -0.49 28.96 3.89
C THR A 185 0.73 29.50 3.15
N GLN A 186 0.80 29.34 1.83
CA GLN A 186 1.97 29.67 1.00
C GLN A 186 3.26 28.93 1.40
N LEU A 187 3.15 27.88 2.21
CA LEU A 187 4.29 27.09 2.66
C LEU A 187 4.56 25.90 1.73
N PRO A 188 5.83 25.50 1.54
CA PRO A 188 6.17 24.31 0.79
C PRO A 188 5.69 23.06 1.53
N ARG A 189 5.17 22.10 0.76
CA ARG A 189 4.67 20.81 1.22
C ARG A 189 5.32 19.69 0.44
N THR A 190 5.44 18.55 1.10
CA THR A 190 5.94 17.30 0.52
C THR A 190 4.93 16.17 0.77
N LYS A 191 4.91 15.18 -0.11
CA LYS A 191 4.17 13.93 0.08
C LYS A 191 4.90 12.76 -0.57
N PRO A 192 5.17 11.66 0.15
CA PRO A 192 5.67 10.44 -0.48
C PRO A 192 4.56 9.82 -1.32
N VAL A 193 4.89 9.47 -2.57
CA VAL A 193 3.98 8.87 -3.53
C VAL A 193 4.69 7.73 -4.24
N ILE A 194 3.99 6.61 -4.44
CA ILE A 194 4.46 5.51 -5.27
C ILE A 194 3.85 5.67 -6.66
N ARG A 195 4.69 5.96 -7.65
CA ARG A 195 4.30 5.96 -9.05
C ARG A 195 4.23 4.52 -9.53
N VAL A 196 3.02 4.03 -9.79
CA VAL A 196 2.78 2.60 -10.01
C VAL A 196 3.09 2.22 -11.46
N ASP A 197 3.95 1.22 -11.63
CA ASP A 197 4.31 0.61 -12.91
C ASP A 197 3.55 -0.67 -13.21
N ARG A 198 3.20 -1.43 -12.17
CA ARG A 198 2.39 -2.64 -12.27
C ARG A 198 1.32 -2.64 -11.19
N LEU A 199 0.09 -2.96 -11.58
CA LEU A 199 -1.06 -3.18 -10.71
C LEU A 199 -1.50 -4.63 -10.84
N GLU A 200 -1.63 -5.32 -9.72
CA GLU A 200 -2.15 -6.67 -9.59
C GLU A 200 -3.42 -6.63 -8.74
N LEU A 201 -4.51 -7.19 -9.26
CA LEU A 201 -5.76 -7.32 -8.53
C LEU A 201 -5.73 -8.67 -7.80
N LEU A 202 -5.64 -8.63 -6.47
CA LEU A 202 -5.45 -9.83 -5.65
C LEU A 202 -6.75 -10.32 -4.99
N GLY A 203 -7.82 -9.54 -5.10
CA GLY A 203 -9.16 -9.89 -4.64
C GLY A 203 -10.17 -9.88 -5.78
N GLY A 204 -10.88 -11.00 -5.97
CA GLY A 204 -11.97 -11.10 -6.92
C GLY A 204 -12.48 -12.52 -7.13
N LYS A 205 -13.38 -12.97 -6.25
CA LYS A 205 -14.58 -13.67 -6.74
C LYS A 205 -15.73 -12.72 -6.55
N ARG A 206 -16.25 -12.21 -7.67
CA ARG A 206 -17.57 -11.61 -7.73
C ARG A 206 -18.55 -12.66 -7.21
N GLU A 207 -19.12 -12.47 -6.03
CA GLU A 207 -20.48 -12.95 -5.79
C GLU A 207 -21.40 -12.00 -6.53
N THR A 208 -21.56 -12.24 -7.83
CA THR A 208 -22.81 -11.92 -8.51
C THR A 208 -23.81 -12.97 -8.06
N GLY A 209 -24.66 -12.62 -7.10
CA GLY A 209 -25.70 -13.54 -6.62
C GLY A 209 -26.26 -13.19 -5.24
N SER A 210 -26.85 -12.01 -5.09
CA SER A 210 -27.98 -11.87 -4.16
C SER A 210 -29.13 -11.31 -4.99
N GLU A 211 -29.88 -12.27 -5.55
CA GLU A 211 -31.17 -12.08 -6.17
C GLU A 211 -32.02 -11.16 -5.29
N GLU A 212 -32.56 -10.11 -5.91
CA GLU A 212 -33.79 -9.50 -5.45
C GLU A 212 -34.82 -10.62 -5.34
N THR A 213 -35.10 -11.06 -4.12
CA THR A 213 -36.31 -11.84 -3.85
C THR A 213 -37.47 -10.85 -3.95
N GLU A 214 -38.03 -10.77 -5.15
CA GLU A 214 -39.32 -10.14 -5.42
C GLU A 214 -40.36 -10.75 -4.48
N ALA A 215 -40.86 -9.95 -3.54
CA ALA A 215 -41.93 -10.36 -2.64
C ALA A 215 -43.23 -10.48 -3.46
N VAL A 216 -43.62 -11.73 -3.75
CA VAL A 216 -44.96 -12.07 -4.27
C VAL A 216 -46.01 -11.74 -3.20
N PRO A 217 -47.11 -11.03 -3.54
CA PRO A 217 -48.16 -10.74 -2.57
C PRO A 217 -49.03 -11.98 -2.31
N ASP A 218 -49.40 -12.17 -1.05
CA ASP A 218 -50.29 -13.21 -0.55
C ASP A 218 -51.66 -13.18 -1.28
N VAL A 219 -52.01 -14.27 -1.95
CA VAL A 219 -53.38 -14.51 -2.45
C VAL A 219 -54.05 -15.50 -1.50
N GLU A 220 -54.92 -14.96 -0.65
CA GLU A 220 -55.87 -15.70 0.19
C GLU A 220 -56.71 -16.65 -0.68
N THR A 221 -56.54 -17.96 -0.51
CA THR A 221 -57.45 -18.96 -1.09
C THR A 221 -58.10 -19.78 0.01
N GLN A 222 -59.41 -19.62 0.09
CA GLN A 222 -60.34 -20.26 1.01
C GLN A 222 -60.35 -21.79 0.82
N THR A 223 -60.28 -22.50 1.93
CA THR A 223 -60.43 -23.95 2.05
C THR A 223 -61.88 -24.39 1.80
N PRO A 224 -62.12 -25.50 1.06
CA PRO A 224 -63.32 -26.29 1.26
C PRO A 224 -63.01 -27.59 2.01
N GLU A 225 -63.63 -27.68 3.19
CA GLU A 225 -64.38 -28.78 3.79
C GLU A 225 -63.98 -30.26 3.52
N VAL A 226 -63.78 -30.98 4.63
CA VAL A 226 -63.37 -32.38 4.74
C VAL A 226 -64.58 -33.34 4.78
N ALA A 227 -64.49 -34.46 4.07
CA ALA A 227 -65.27 -35.67 4.37
C ALA A 227 -64.32 -36.89 4.57
N PRO A 228 -64.46 -37.70 5.64
CA PRO A 228 -63.47 -38.72 5.99
C PRO A 228 -63.90 -40.12 5.51
N ASN A 229 -62.98 -40.91 4.94
CA ASN A 229 -63.08 -42.37 5.05
C ASN A 229 -61.76 -43.09 4.76
N ARG A 230 -61.22 -43.80 5.77
CA ARG A 230 -61.04 -45.27 5.70
C ARG A 230 -60.30 -45.81 6.94
N LYS A 231 -60.98 -46.68 7.67
CA LYS A 231 -60.36 -47.68 8.55
C LYS A 231 -59.64 -48.73 7.67
N ARG A 232 -58.38 -49.02 7.96
CA ARG A 232 -57.74 -50.29 7.55
C ARG A 232 -57.20 -50.99 8.79
N LYS A 233 -57.78 -52.17 9.05
CA LYS A 233 -57.34 -53.15 10.05
C LYS A 233 -56.41 -54.16 9.35
N ALA A 234 -55.52 -54.72 10.14
CA ALA A 234 -54.27 -55.32 9.72
C ALA A 234 -54.34 -56.82 9.33
N THR A 235 -53.17 -57.25 8.83
CA THR A 235 -52.40 -58.49 9.11
C THR A 235 -52.59 -59.80 8.32
N LYS A 236 -51.42 -60.45 8.22
CA LYS A 236 -51.02 -61.83 7.84
C LYS A 236 -50.90 -62.14 6.34
N ALA A 237 -50.02 -63.01 5.86
CA ALA A 237 -48.72 -63.63 6.22
C ALA A 237 -48.56 -64.86 5.31
N SER A 238 -47.32 -65.39 5.18
CA SER A 238 -46.93 -66.68 4.56
C SER A 238 -46.74 -66.64 3.03
N ALA A 239 -45.53 -66.72 2.48
CA ALA A 239 -44.51 -67.79 2.49
C ALA A 239 -44.86 -68.97 1.56
N ALA A 240 -44.12 -69.06 0.45
CA ALA A 240 -43.49 -70.24 -0.16
C ALA A 240 -42.78 -69.77 -1.44
#